data_AF-A0A1I5CKT8-F1
#
_entry.id   AF-A0A1I5CKT8-F1
#
_cell.length_a   1.000
_cell.length_b   1.000
_cell.length_c   1.000
_cell.angle_alpha   90.00
_cell.angle_beta   90.00
_cell.angle_gamma   90.00
#
_symmetry.space_group_name_H-M   'P 1'
#
loop_
_entity.id
_entity.type
_entity.pdbx_description
1 polymer ?
#
loop_
_entity_poly.entity_id
_entity_poly.type
_entity_poly.pdbx_seq_one_letter_code
_entity_poly.pdbx_strand_id
1 'polypeptide(L)' 'MENLSKLKQAQIKLQSRYKELVEQAYNLRQTDSAQSDISEFKAIKLLNKLNRLKYLNREASQKTLSS' A
#
# COMPACT_ATOMS: atom_id res chain seq x y z
N MET A 1 -20.78 -0.60 10.47
CA MET A 1 -20.21 0.74 10.13
C MET A 1 -18.78 0.91 10.64
N GLU A 2 -18.50 0.68 11.94
CA GLU A 2 -17.20 0.93 12.57
C GLU A 2 -16.01 0.09 12.02
N ASN A 3 -16.25 -1.16 11.63
CA ASN A 3 -15.19 -1.99 11.04
C ASN A 3 -14.78 -1.53 9.63
N LEU A 4 -15.71 -0.95 8.87
CA LEU A 4 -15.44 -0.44 7.53
C LEU A 4 -14.62 0.87 7.60
N SER A 5 -14.88 1.72 8.58
CA SER A 5 -14.08 2.94 8.81
C SER A 5 -12.66 2.60 9.28
N LYS A 6 -12.49 1.62 10.18
CA LYS A 6 -11.17 1.12 10.59
C LYS A 6 -10.36 0.57 9.41
N LEU A 7 -11.01 -0.19 8.52
CA LEU A 7 -10.37 -0.71 7.31
C LEU A 7 -9.91 0.41 6.37
N LYS A 8 -10.77 1.41 6.12
CA LYS A 8 -10.40 2.59 5.31
C LYS A 8 -9.23 3.36 5.92
N GLN A 9 -9.24 3.57 7.24
CA GLN A 9 -8.13 4.24 7.93
C GLN A 9 -6.82 3.45 7.79
N ALA A 10 -6.87 2.12 7.94
CA ALA A 10 -5.70 1.28 7.72
C ALA A 10 -5.17 1.39 6.27
N GLN A 11 -6.07 1.41 5.28
CA GLN A 11 -5.70 1.58 3.88
C GLN A 11 -5.02 2.94 3.62
N ILE A 12 -5.55 4.03 4.19
CA ILE A 12 -4.95 5.37 4.10
C ILE A 12 -3.54 5.37 4.71
N LYS A 13 -3.36 4.76 5.89
CA LYS A 13 -2.05 4.64 6.54
C LYS A 13 -1.06 3.85 5.69
N LEU A 14 -1.48 2.74 5.10
CA LEU A 14 -0.64 1.94 4.19
C LEU A 14 -0.24 2.74 2.94
N GLN A 15 -1.14 3.54 2.39
CA GLN A 15 -0.85 4.41 1.25
C GLN A 15 0.12 5.54 1.60
N SER A 16 -0.06 6.20 2.75
CA SER A 16 0.89 7.21 3.23
C SER A 16 2.28 6.61 3.38
N ARG A 17 2.37 5.47 4.07
CA ARG A 17 3.64 4.80 4.30
C ARG A 17 4.33 4.34 3.02
N TYR A 18 3.55 3.88 2.04
CA TYR A 18 4.08 3.56 0.72
C TYR A 18 4.74 4.77 0.07
N LYS A 19 4.07 5.94 0.06
CA LYS A 19 4.62 7.18 -0.52
C LYS A 19 5.89 7.62 0.20
N GLU A 20 5.90 7.59 1.52
CA GLU A 20 7.09 7.92 2.33
C GLU A 20 8.28 7.03 1.98
N LEU A 21 8.07 5.72 1.79
CA LEU A 21 9.14 4.79 1.44
C LEU A 21 9.68 5.01 0.02
N VAL A 22 8.81 5.37 -0.93
CA VAL A 22 9.22 5.74 -2.30
C VAL A 22 10.08 7.01 -2.26
N GLU A 23 9.65 8.02 -1.51
CA GLU A 23 10.39 9.26 -1.33
C GLU A 23 11.75 9.01 -0.66
N GLN A 24 11.79 8.18 0.39
CA GLN A 24 13.04 7.79 1.06
C GLN A 24 13.99 7.05 0.11
N ALA A 25 13.47 6.09 -0.66
CA ALA A 25 14.28 5.37 -1.64
C ALA A 25 14.89 6.34 -2.67
N TYR A 26 14.09 7.28 -3.16
CA TYR A 26 14.55 8.31 -4.12
C TYR A 26 15.62 9.22 -3.53
N ASN A 27 15.38 9.76 -2.33
CA ASN A 27 16.28 10.70 -1.66
C ASN A 27 17.62 10.06 -1.28
N LEU A 28 17.62 8.77 -0.96
CA LEU A 28 18.82 8.04 -0.53
C LEU A 28 19.58 7.38 -1.69
N ARG A 29 19.03 7.40 -2.91
CA ARG A 29 19.53 6.62 -4.05
C ARG A 29 21.02 6.79 -4.36
N GLN A 30 21.59 7.97 -4.11
CA GLN A 30 23.00 8.27 -4.38
C GLN A 30 23.84 8.46 -3.12
N THR A 31 23.20 8.55 -1.95
CA THR A 31 23.86 8.90 -0.68
C THR A 31 23.97 7.70 0.26
N ASP A 32 22.99 6.80 0.24
CA ASP A 32 22.97 5.54 0.99
C ASP A 32 22.19 4.49 0.20
N SER A 33 22.89 3.79 -0.69
CA SER A 33 22.29 2.81 -1.58
C SER A 33 21.66 1.64 -0.83
N ALA A 34 22.27 1.20 0.27
CA ALA A 34 21.72 0.11 1.07
C ALA A 34 20.36 0.49 1.67
N GLN A 35 20.25 1.70 2.25
CA GLN A 35 18.99 2.16 2.81
C GLN A 35 17.96 2.51 1.71
N SER A 36 18.42 2.96 0.54
CA SER A 36 17.56 3.12 -0.65
C SER A 36 16.92 1.81 -1.07
N ASP A 37 17.70 0.75 -1.26
CA ASP A 37 17.23 -0.59 -1.65
C ASP A 37 16.24 -1.18 -0.62
N ILE A 38 16.54 -1.00 0.68
CA ILE A 38 15.65 -1.43 1.76
C ILE A 38 14.31 -0.70 1.69
N SER A 39 14.33 0.61 1.40
CA SER A 39 13.13 1.44 1.31
C SER A 39 12.28 1.06 0.09
N GLU A 40 12.93 0.85 -1.06
CA GLU A 40 12.30 0.38 -2.30
C GLU A 40 11.62 -0.98 -2.10
N PHE A 41 12.33 -1.95 -1.53
CA PHE A 41 11.78 -3.28 -1.25
C PHE A 41 10.54 -3.23 -0.34
N LYS A 42 10.58 -2.38 0.70
CA LYS A 42 9.42 -2.18 1.60
C LYS A 42 8.26 -1.51 0.85
N ALA A 43 8.53 -0.54 -0.01
CA ALA A 43 7.51 0.12 -0.84
C ALA A 43 6.81 -0.90 -1.77
N ILE A 44 7.57 -1.73 -2.48
CA ILE A 44 7.04 -2.77 -3.36
C ILE A 44 6.14 -3.75 -2.57
N LYS A 45 6.56 -4.19 -1.39
CA LYS A 45 5.74 -5.04 -0.52
C LYS A 45 4.43 -4.38 -0.12
N LEU A 46 4.43 -3.09 0.22
CA LEU A 46 3.20 -2.36 0.55
C LEU A 46 2.29 -2.19 -0.67
N LEU A 47 2.85 -1.86 -1.83
CA LEU A 47 2.10 -1.75 -3.08
C LEU A 47 1.37 -3.06 -3.40
N ASN A 48 2.05 -4.20 -3.27
CA ASN A 48 1.44 -5.51 -3.48
C ASN A 48 0.27 -5.79 -2.52
N LYS A 49 0.41 -5.40 -1.24
CA LYS A 49 -0.69 -5.51 -0.26
C LYS A 49 -1.89 -4.62 -0.66
N LEU A 50 -1.63 -3.38 -1.06
CA LEU A 50 -2.66 -2.44 -1.52
C LEU A 50 -3.39 -2.95 -2.76
N ASN A 51 -2.64 -3.52 -3.73
CA ASN A 51 -3.21 -4.11 -4.94
C ASN A 51 -4.08 -5.32 -4.61
N ARG A 52 -3.65 -6.20 -3.70
CA ARG A 52 -4.46 -7.34 -3.23
C ARG A 52 -5.75 -6.88 -2.57
N LEU A 53 -5.70 -5.83 -1.73
CA LEU A 53 -6.89 -5.26 -1.11
C LEU A 53 -7.87 -4.69 -2.15
N LYS A 54 -7.35 -3.97 -3.16
CA LYS A 54 -8.15 -3.43 -4.26
C LYS A 54 -8.83 -4.54 -5.06
N TYR A 55 -8.09 -5.62 -5.36
CA TYR A 55 -8.63 -6.78 -6.06
C TYR A 55 -9.77 -7.44 -5.28
N LEU A 56 -9.54 -7.79 -4.01
CA LEU A 56 -10.57 -8.41 -3.16
C LEU A 56 -11.83 -7.54 -3.02
N ASN A 57 -11.66 -6.22 -2.89
CA ASN A 57 -12.80 -5.31 -2.80
C ASN A 57 -13.61 -5.27 -4.11
N ARG A 58 -12.94 -5.35 -5.27
CA ARG A 58 -13.62 -5.43 -6.58
C ARG A 58 -14.44 -6.71 -6.71
N GLU A 59 -13.85 -7.86 -6.38
CA GLU A 59 -14.55 -9.15 -6.45
C GLU A 59 -15.76 -9.18 -5.50
N ALA A 60 -15.62 -8.63 -4.29
CA ALA A 60 -16.72 -8.51 -3.34
C ALA A 60 -17.87 -7.65 -3.90
N SER A 61 -17.57 -6.52 -4.55
CA SER A 61 -18.58 -5.67 -5.21
C SER A 61 -19.26 -6.38 -6.39
N GLN A 62 -18.52 -7.12 -7.22
CA GLN A 62 -19.09 -7.84 -8.35
C GLN A 62 -20.02 -8.98 -7.92
N LYS A 63 -19.71 -9.64 -6.80
CA LYS A 63 -20.57 -10.70 -6.24
C LYS A 63 -21.91 -10.16 -5.73
N THR A 64 -21.94 -8.98 -5.09
CA THR A 64 -23.19 -8.36 -4.64
C THR A 64 -24.06 -7.80 -5.77
N LEU A 65 -23.50 -7.51 -6.94
CA LEU A 65 -24.25 -7.06 -8.12
C LEU A 65 -24.85 -8.21 -8.95
N SER A 66 -24.42 -9.45 -8.71
CA SER A 66 -24.85 -10.66 -9.42
C SER A 66 -25.71 -11.61 -8.58
N SER A 67 -26.04 -11.21 -7.35
CA SER A 67 -26.91 -11.93 -6.41
C SER A 67 -28.20 -11.14 -6.19
#